data_AF-A0A7X7T6R2-F1
#
_entry.id   AF-A0A7X7T6R2-F1
#
_cell.length_a   1.000
_cell.length_b   1.000
_cell.length_c   1.000
_cell.angle_alpha   90.00
_cell.angle_beta   90.00
_cell.angle_gamma   90.00
#
_symmetry.space_group_name_H-M   'P 1'
#
loop_
_entity.id
_entity.type
_entity.pdbx_description
1 polymer ?
#
loop_
_entity_poly.entity_id
_entity_poly.type
_entity_poly.pdbx_seq_one_letter_code
_entity_poly.pdbx_strand_id
1 'polypeptide(L)'
;MKPEELQFISNFIWGIADDVLRDVYVRGKYRDVILPMTVLRRLDAVLEPSKRAVLDTKASLDRSRITNQDLALRNAAGHAFYNTSPFTLADLRARASQQQLKADFEAYLDGFSPNVQDILDKFEFRNQIPRLSRADVLGTLIAKLLSPDINLSPNPVLNADGTVKHPGLDNHGMGTVFEELVRRFNEENNEEAGEHWTPRDAVRLMAKLIFLPIADTITDGTYVLYDGACGTGGMLTVAEETLKQLARARGKQVATHLFGQEINAETYAICKADLLLKGEGDAADNIVGGPEHSTLANDAFPSREFDFMLSNPPYGKSWKSDLERMGGKDGIKDPRFVIEHRGDPEYSLLTRSSDGQMLFLANMLSKMKRDTRLGSRIAEVHNGSSLFTGDAGQGESNIRRWIIENDWLEAIVALPLNMFYNTGIATYIWVLTNRKPAHRQGKVQLIDATQWFRPLRKNLGKKNCELSEE
;
A
#
# COMPACT_ATOMS: atom_id res chain seq x y z
N MET A 1 12.02 7.29 16.65
CA MET A 1 11.77 8.74 16.58
C MET A 1 10.47 9.06 17.32
N LYS A 2 10.32 10.21 17.98
CA LYS A 2 9.07 10.59 18.68
C LYS A 2 8.02 11.11 17.70
N PRO A 3 6.71 11.01 18.00
CA PRO A 3 5.64 11.52 17.13
C PRO A 3 5.79 13.00 16.72
N GLU A 4 6.28 13.84 17.65
CA GLU A 4 6.50 15.27 17.41
C GLU A 4 7.58 15.53 16.33
N GLU A 5 8.63 14.71 16.30
CA GLU A 5 9.70 14.81 15.30
C GLU A 5 9.21 14.37 13.92
N LEU A 6 8.42 13.30 13.85
CA LEU A 6 7.78 12.86 12.60
C LEU A 6 6.85 13.95 12.06
N GLN A 7 6.06 14.56 12.95
CA GLN A 7 5.18 15.66 12.59
C GLN A 7 5.95 16.88 12.08
N PHE A 8 7.09 17.20 12.68
CA PHE A 8 7.98 18.25 12.21
C PHE A 8 8.50 17.97 10.80
N ILE A 9 8.99 16.75 10.53
CA ILE A 9 9.48 16.36 9.20
C ILE A 9 8.37 16.49 8.15
N SER A 10 7.16 15.98 8.43
CA SER A 10 6.02 16.13 7.51
C SER A 10 5.66 17.60 7.26
N ASN A 11 5.70 18.44 8.30
CA ASN A 11 5.45 19.88 8.17
C ASN A 11 6.54 20.57 7.34
N PHE A 12 7.80 20.20 7.55
CA PHE A 12 8.92 20.76 6.81
C PHE A 12 8.79 20.44 5.32
N ILE A 13 8.58 19.16 4.97
CA ILE A 13 8.42 18.72 3.57
C ILE A 13 7.18 19.38 2.93
N TRP A 14 6.07 19.47 3.66
CA TRP A 14 4.90 20.21 3.21
C TRP A 14 5.21 21.67 2.89
N GLY A 15 5.98 22.34 3.75
CA GLY A 15 6.42 23.73 3.54
C GLY A 15 7.27 23.93 2.28
N ILE A 16 8.03 22.91 1.86
CA ILE A 16 8.78 22.95 0.60
C ILE A 16 7.84 23.21 -0.59
N ALA A 17 6.64 22.62 -0.58
CA ALA A 17 5.65 22.80 -1.63
C ALA A 17 5.24 24.28 -1.76
N ASP A 18 4.90 24.90 -0.64
CA ASP A 18 4.48 26.30 -0.57
C ASP A 18 5.62 27.29 -0.87
N ASP A 19 6.86 26.92 -0.54
CA ASP A 19 8.04 27.77 -0.74
C ASP A 19 8.61 27.71 -2.16
N VAL A 20 8.50 26.56 -2.83
CA VAL A 20 9.21 26.30 -4.09
C VAL A 20 8.27 26.16 -5.27
N LEU A 21 7.06 25.62 -5.06
CA LEU A 21 6.16 25.23 -6.15
C LEU A 21 5.01 26.21 -6.36
N ARG A 22 4.84 27.20 -5.47
CA ARG A 22 3.69 28.11 -5.44
C ARG A 22 3.36 28.76 -6.77
N ASP A 23 4.37 29.36 -7.40
CA ASP A 23 4.19 30.10 -8.64
C ASP A 23 4.46 29.24 -9.89
N VAL A 24 4.72 27.94 -9.70
CA VAL A 24 5.06 26.99 -10.76
C VAL A 24 3.90 26.04 -11.05
N TYR A 25 3.17 25.61 -10.01
CA TYR A 25 2.07 24.65 -10.06
C TYR A 25 0.83 25.19 -9.34
N VAL A 26 -0.33 24.68 -9.72
CA VAL A 26 -1.54 24.81 -8.89
C VAL A 26 -1.41 23.89 -7.67
N ARG A 27 -2.00 24.25 -6.53
CA ARG A 27 -1.84 23.50 -5.26
C ARG A 27 -2.06 22.00 -5.37
N GLY A 28 -3.15 21.57 -6.02
CA GLY A 28 -3.46 20.15 -6.21
C GLY A 28 -2.39 19.36 -7.00
N LYS A 29 -1.48 20.06 -7.69
CA LYS A 29 -0.37 19.50 -8.48
C LYS A 29 0.97 19.50 -7.75
N TYR A 30 1.03 19.97 -6.51
CA TYR A 30 2.26 19.87 -5.71
C TYR A 30 2.64 18.42 -5.42
N ARG A 31 1.66 17.53 -5.29
CA ARG A 31 1.89 16.11 -4.99
C ARG A 31 2.72 15.41 -6.07
N ASP A 32 2.48 15.75 -7.35
CA ASP A 32 3.18 15.23 -8.53
C ASP A 32 4.71 15.49 -8.48
N VAL A 33 5.16 16.39 -7.58
CA VAL A 33 6.57 16.73 -7.38
C VAL A 33 7.06 16.34 -5.99
N ILE A 34 6.31 16.68 -4.93
CA ILE A 34 6.76 16.50 -3.55
C ILE A 34 6.83 15.03 -3.15
N LEU A 35 5.85 14.22 -3.55
CA LEU A 35 5.85 12.79 -3.24
C LEU A 35 7.04 12.06 -3.90
N PRO A 36 7.24 12.12 -5.23
CA PRO A 36 8.37 11.45 -5.88
C PRO A 36 9.72 11.99 -5.39
N MET A 37 9.85 13.29 -5.12
CA MET A 37 11.10 13.84 -4.60
C MET A 37 11.41 13.40 -3.17
N THR A 38 10.38 13.20 -2.33
CA THR A 38 10.55 12.65 -0.98
C THR A 38 11.00 11.18 -1.05
N VAL A 39 10.39 10.39 -1.95
CA VAL A 39 10.82 9.01 -2.24
C VAL A 39 12.27 8.98 -2.71
N LEU A 40 12.62 9.80 -3.71
CA LEU A 40 13.98 9.89 -4.24
C LEU A 40 14.99 10.26 -3.17
N ARG A 41 14.70 11.26 -2.31
CA ARG A 41 15.62 11.64 -1.23
C ARG A 41 15.83 10.50 -0.24
N ARG A 42 14.78 9.76 0.10
CA ARG A 42 14.89 8.61 1.00
C ARG A 42 15.70 7.48 0.37
N LEU A 43 15.45 7.14 -0.90
CA LEU A 43 16.22 6.11 -1.62
C LEU A 43 17.70 6.50 -1.72
N ASP A 44 18.00 7.76 -2.03
CA ASP A 44 19.37 8.29 -2.09
C ASP A 44 20.08 8.16 -0.74
N ALA A 45 19.43 8.62 0.35
CA ALA A 45 19.98 8.56 1.70
C ALA A 45 20.28 7.13 2.20
N VAL A 46 19.54 6.14 1.70
CA VAL A 46 19.77 4.71 1.98
C VAL A 46 20.95 4.16 1.17
N LEU A 47 21.14 4.62 -0.07
CA LEU A 47 22.20 4.15 -0.97
C LEU A 47 23.53 4.89 -0.81
N GLU A 48 23.54 6.10 -0.23
CA GLU A 48 24.74 6.91 0.00
C GLU A 48 25.93 6.08 0.55
N PRO A 49 25.77 5.22 1.60
CA PRO A 49 26.88 4.44 2.14
C PRO A 49 27.43 3.39 1.18
N SER A 50 26.60 2.81 0.30
CA SER A 50 26.99 1.73 -0.62
C SER A 50 27.32 2.21 -2.03
N LYS A 51 27.20 3.52 -2.31
CA LYS A 51 27.38 4.11 -3.63
C LYS A 51 28.66 3.67 -4.32
N ARG A 52 29.80 3.72 -3.61
CA ARG A 52 31.10 3.34 -4.17
C ARG A 52 31.16 1.85 -4.53
N ALA A 53 30.68 0.99 -3.64
CA ALA A 53 30.65 -0.45 -3.86
C ALA A 53 29.80 -0.83 -5.08
N VAL A 54 28.64 -0.18 -5.26
CA VAL A 54 27.78 -0.36 -6.42
C VAL A 54 28.49 0.06 -7.71
N LEU A 55 29.15 1.23 -7.74
CA LEU A 55 29.87 1.71 -8.92
C LEU A 55 31.06 0.83 -9.29
N ASP A 56 31.85 0.38 -8.31
CA ASP A 56 32.98 -0.52 -8.55
C ASP A 56 32.50 -1.89 -9.07
N THR A 57 31.39 -2.40 -8.51
CA THR A 57 30.74 -3.63 -8.98
C THR A 57 30.24 -3.48 -10.41
N LYS A 58 29.54 -2.38 -10.72
CA LYS A 58 29.04 -2.07 -12.07
C LYS A 58 30.18 -2.05 -13.10
N ALA A 59 31.25 -1.32 -12.80
CA ALA A 59 32.42 -1.25 -13.68
C ALA A 59 33.08 -2.63 -13.90
N SER A 60 33.11 -3.47 -12.87
CA SER A 60 33.63 -4.84 -12.97
C SER A 60 32.75 -5.73 -13.87
N LEU A 61 31.44 -5.67 -13.69
CA LEU A 61 30.46 -6.43 -14.47
C LEU A 61 30.46 -6.01 -15.95
N ASP A 62 30.58 -4.71 -16.22
CA ASP A 62 30.67 -4.16 -17.58
C ASP A 62 31.94 -4.62 -18.30
N ARG A 63 33.10 -4.55 -17.62
CA ARG A 63 34.36 -5.09 -18.17
C ARG A 63 34.25 -6.58 -18.48
N SER A 64 33.48 -7.31 -17.68
CA SER A 64 33.22 -8.74 -17.84
C SER A 64 32.09 -9.05 -18.83
N ARG A 65 31.45 -8.01 -19.42
CA ARG A 65 30.33 -8.13 -20.37
C ARG A 65 29.15 -8.95 -19.83
N ILE A 66 28.89 -8.86 -18.53
CA ILE A 66 27.73 -9.52 -17.91
C ILE A 66 26.46 -8.77 -18.29
N THR A 67 25.50 -9.47 -18.89
CA THR A 67 24.23 -8.87 -19.34
C THR A 67 23.24 -8.66 -18.19
N ASN A 68 23.03 -9.67 -17.35
CA ASN A 68 22.12 -9.55 -16.19
C ASN A 68 22.93 -9.21 -14.93
N GLN A 69 22.83 -7.96 -14.51
CA GLN A 69 23.61 -7.41 -13.39
C GLN A 69 22.78 -7.16 -12.13
N ASP A 70 21.45 -7.29 -12.20
CA ASP A 70 20.51 -6.82 -11.17
C ASP A 70 20.81 -7.41 -9.78
N LEU A 71 20.88 -8.75 -9.67
CA LEU A 71 21.17 -9.42 -8.39
C LEU A 71 22.53 -9.01 -7.81
N ALA A 72 23.56 -8.90 -8.64
CA ALA A 72 24.90 -8.53 -8.19
C ALA A 72 24.95 -7.07 -7.69
N LEU A 73 24.22 -6.17 -8.34
CA LEU A 73 24.14 -4.77 -7.95
C LEU A 73 23.27 -4.57 -6.69
N ARG A 74 22.16 -5.31 -6.54
CA ARG A 74 21.38 -5.35 -5.28
C ARG A 74 22.24 -5.84 -4.12
N ASN A 75 23.02 -6.91 -4.33
CA ASN A 75 23.95 -7.43 -3.32
C ASN A 75 25.04 -6.40 -2.95
N ALA A 76 25.60 -5.68 -3.92
CA ALA A 76 26.58 -4.63 -3.67
C ALA A 76 25.98 -3.42 -2.94
N ALA A 77 24.71 -3.10 -3.22
CA ALA A 77 23.98 -2.04 -2.53
C ALA A 77 23.62 -2.41 -1.09
N GLY A 78 23.46 -3.70 -0.79
CA GLY A 78 22.91 -4.20 0.48
C GLY A 78 21.39 -4.00 0.59
N HIS A 79 20.73 -3.71 -0.53
CA HIS A 79 19.31 -3.37 -0.62
C HIS A 79 18.70 -3.98 -1.87
N ALA A 80 17.37 -4.10 -1.92
CA ALA A 80 16.66 -4.63 -3.09
C ALA A 80 16.55 -3.66 -4.27
N PHE A 81 17.25 -2.54 -4.19
CA PHE A 81 17.36 -1.53 -5.23
C PHE A 81 18.77 -0.96 -5.22
N TYR A 82 19.17 -0.31 -6.30
CA TYR A 82 20.48 0.30 -6.45
C TYR A 82 20.41 1.53 -7.35
N ASN A 83 21.49 2.32 -7.38
CA ASN A 83 21.67 3.40 -8.34
C ASN A 83 23.09 3.40 -8.92
N THR A 84 23.23 3.18 -10.23
CA THR A 84 24.50 3.13 -10.96
C THR A 84 24.93 4.46 -11.57
N SER A 85 24.17 5.55 -11.40
CA SER A 85 24.61 6.87 -11.85
C SER A 85 25.86 7.29 -11.08
N PRO A 86 26.74 8.15 -11.63
CA PRO A 86 27.88 8.67 -10.86
C PRO A 86 27.49 9.70 -9.79
N PHE A 87 26.20 10.04 -9.67
CA PHE A 87 25.71 11.12 -8.83
C PHE A 87 24.97 10.59 -7.59
N THR A 88 25.13 11.31 -6.49
CA THR A 88 24.17 11.37 -5.38
C THR A 88 23.28 12.60 -5.54
N LEU A 89 22.16 12.67 -4.82
CA LEU A 89 21.35 13.89 -4.85
C LEU A 89 22.12 15.11 -4.34
N ALA A 90 23.06 14.91 -3.40
CA ALA A 90 23.93 15.95 -2.87
C ALA A 90 24.85 16.57 -3.94
N ASP A 91 25.35 15.77 -4.89
CA ASP A 91 26.18 16.25 -6.00
C ASP A 91 25.43 17.21 -6.94
N LEU A 92 24.09 17.21 -6.88
CA LEU A 92 23.20 17.98 -7.76
C LEU A 92 22.69 19.28 -7.12
N ARG A 93 23.12 19.62 -5.89
CA ARG A 93 22.63 20.81 -5.17
C ARG A 93 23.01 22.14 -5.84
N ALA A 94 24.15 22.22 -6.51
CA ALA A 94 24.68 23.46 -7.06
C ALA A 94 25.49 23.21 -8.34
N ARG A 95 24.81 23.20 -9.49
CA ARG A 95 25.45 23.15 -10.81
C ARG A 95 25.52 24.56 -11.41
N ALA A 96 26.55 24.79 -12.22
CA ALA A 96 26.81 26.10 -12.82
C ALA A 96 25.76 26.51 -13.88
N SER A 97 24.99 25.57 -14.42
CA SER A 97 23.93 25.86 -15.38
C SER A 97 22.69 24.98 -15.15
N GLN A 98 21.51 25.55 -15.42
CA GLN A 98 20.22 24.85 -15.33
C GLN A 98 20.15 23.65 -16.29
N GLN A 99 20.73 23.80 -17.48
CA GLN A 99 20.76 22.74 -18.48
C GLN A 99 21.63 21.56 -18.02
N GLN A 100 22.79 21.83 -17.40
CA GLN A 100 23.63 20.78 -16.84
C GLN A 100 22.95 20.11 -15.64
N LEU A 101 22.32 20.90 -14.75
CA LEU A 101 21.58 20.35 -13.63
C LEU A 101 20.48 19.40 -14.09
N LYS A 102 19.71 19.80 -15.11
CA LYS A 102 18.67 18.97 -15.70
C LYS A 102 19.25 17.66 -16.23
N ALA A 103 20.29 17.74 -17.06
CA ALA A 103 20.90 16.56 -17.68
C ALA A 103 21.49 15.59 -16.64
N ASP A 104 22.19 16.11 -15.63
CA ASP A 104 22.75 15.29 -14.55
C ASP A 104 21.64 14.67 -13.68
N PHE A 105 20.55 15.41 -13.43
CA PHE A 105 19.40 14.89 -12.70
C PHE A 105 18.69 13.78 -13.48
N GLU A 106 18.50 13.93 -14.78
CA GLU A 106 17.97 12.86 -15.65
C GLU A 106 18.88 11.63 -15.63
N ALA A 107 20.20 11.80 -15.75
CA ALA A 107 21.16 10.71 -15.63
C ALA A 107 21.18 10.05 -14.23
N TYR A 108 20.94 10.83 -13.17
CA TYR A 108 20.77 10.32 -11.82
C TYR A 108 19.54 9.42 -11.71
N LEU A 109 18.41 9.85 -12.28
CA LEU A 109 17.18 9.05 -12.34
C LEU A 109 17.38 7.78 -13.15
N ASP A 110 18.05 7.85 -14.32
CA ASP A 110 18.32 6.70 -15.19
C ASP A 110 19.19 5.63 -14.53
N GLY A 111 19.97 6.01 -13.52
CA GLY A 111 20.84 5.08 -12.79
C GLY A 111 20.10 4.10 -11.87
N PHE A 112 18.83 4.35 -11.54
CA PHE A 112 18.09 3.50 -10.61
C PHE A 112 17.72 2.13 -11.18
N SER A 113 17.61 1.13 -10.31
CA SER A 113 17.17 -0.24 -10.65
C SER A 113 15.74 -0.29 -11.23
N PRO A 114 15.38 -1.34 -11.98
CA PRO A 114 14.09 -1.42 -12.69
C PRO A 114 12.85 -1.22 -11.82
N ASN A 115 12.87 -1.71 -10.59
CA ASN A 115 11.77 -1.53 -9.64
C ASN A 115 11.58 -0.07 -9.20
N VAL A 116 12.64 0.72 -9.13
CA VAL A 116 12.57 2.16 -8.86
C VAL A 116 12.24 2.95 -10.13
N GLN A 117 12.67 2.50 -11.32
CA GLN A 117 12.21 3.09 -12.58
C GLN A 117 10.67 3.00 -12.69
N ASP A 118 10.11 1.83 -12.40
CA ASP A 118 8.66 1.62 -12.40
C ASP A 118 7.93 2.57 -11.44
N ILE A 119 8.48 2.81 -10.24
CA ILE A 119 7.94 3.82 -9.30
C ILE A 119 7.94 5.22 -9.94
N LEU A 120 9.06 5.63 -10.54
CA LEU A 120 9.20 6.95 -11.15
C LEU A 120 8.29 7.15 -12.36
N ASP A 121 8.10 6.10 -13.16
CA ASP A 121 7.21 6.07 -14.31
C ASP A 121 5.74 6.20 -13.86
N LYS A 122 5.35 5.48 -12.80
CA LYS A 122 3.98 5.54 -12.26
C LYS A 122 3.66 6.84 -11.52
N PHE A 123 4.67 7.55 -11.03
CA PHE A 123 4.55 8.95 -10.61
C PHE A 123 4.54 9.95 -11.77
N GLU A 124 4.82 9.52 -13.00
CA GLU A 124 5.04 10.39 -14.15
C GLU A 124 6.07 11.50 -13.90
N PHE A 125 7.04 11.24 -13.00
CA PHE A 125 7.86 12.32 -12.44
C PHE A 125 8.76 12.99 -13.48
N ARG A 126 9.22 12.22 -14.49
CA ARG A 126 10.02 12.73 -15.61
C ARG A 126 9.30 13.84 -16.39
N ASN A 127 7.97 13.80 -16.45
CA ASN A 127 7.17 14.82 -17.12
C ASN A 127 7.24 16.18 -16.41
N GLN A 128 7.58 16.19 -15.12
CA GLN A 128 7.68 17.42 -14.31
C GLN A 128 9.03 18.13 -14.48
N ILE A 129 10.09 17.40 -14.85
CA ILE A 129 11.47 17.90 -14.92
C ILE A 129 11.63 19.11 -15.86
N PRO A 130 11.09 19.12 -17.09
CA PRO A 130 11.22 20.29 -17.98
C PRO A 130 10.57 21.56 -17.42
N ARG A 131 9.51 21.42 -16.62
CA ARG A 131 8.84 22.56 -15.97
C ARG A 131 9.66 23.06 -14.78
N LEU A 132 10.12 22.16 -13.91
CA LEU A 132 10.98 22.49 -12.77
C LEU A 132 12.29 23.16 -13.20
N SER A 133 12.90 22.69 -14.29
CA SER A 133 14.12 23.27 -14.85
C SER A 133 13.89 24.66 -15.43
N ARG A 134 12.85 24.86 -16.26
CA ARG A 134 12.53 26.18 -16.85
C ARG A 134 12.16 27.23 -15.80
N ALA A 135 11.54 26.81 -14.71
CA ALA A 135 11.19 27.69 -13.60
C ALA A 135 12.35 27.94 -12.62
N ASP A 136 13.53 27.36 -12.86
CA ASP A 136 14.72 27.48 -12.00
C ASP A 136 14.50 27.01 -10.54
N VAL A 137 13.62 26.02 -10.35
CA VAL A 137 13.27 25.54 -9.01
C VAL A 137 13.84 24.17 -8.67
N LEU A 138 14.36 23.42 -9.66
CA LEU A 138 14.89 22.07 -9.44
C LEU A 138 16.04 22.04 -8.41
N GLY A 139 17.01 22.95 -8.53
CA GLY A 139 18.14 23.03 -7.59
C GLY A 139 17.69 23.43 -6.18
N THR A 140 16.76 24.38 -6.07
CA THR A 140 16.17 24.83 -4.80
C THR A 140 15.40 23.69 -4.12
N LEU A 141 14.64 22.92 -4.89
CA LEU A 141 13.90 21.76 -4.39
C LEU A 141 14.84 20.69 -3.83
N ILE A 142 15.90 20.34 -4.57
CA ILE A 142 16.96 19.44 -4.11
C ILE A 142 17.61 19.97 -2.83
N ALA A 143 17.98 21.25 -2.81
CA ALA A 143 18.62 21.88 -1.65
C ALA A 143 17.76 21.85 -0.39
N LYS A 144 16.44 22.07 -0.50
CA LYS A 144 15.53 22.00 0.65
C LYS A 144 15.36 20.58 1.18
N LEU A 145 15.26 19.58 0.31
CA LEU A 145 15.18 18.16 0.73
C LEU A 145 16.48 17.63 1.33
N LEU A 146 17.60 18.25 0.99
CA LEU A 146 18.91 18.02 1.60
C LEU A 146 19.18 18.94 2.82
N SER A 147 18.17 19.67 3.30
CA SER A 147 18.35 20.56 4.45
C SER A 147 18.87 19.78 5.65
N PRO A 148 19.90 20.29 6.35
CA PRO A 148 20.40 19.65 7.57
C PRO A 148 19.42 19.74 8.75
N ASP A 149 18.25 20.36 8.58
CA ASP A 149 17.20 20.48 9.60
C ASP A 149 16.30 19.23 9.68
N ILE A 150 16.32 18.40 8.64
CA ILE A 150 15.58 17.13 8.60
C ILE A 150 16.54 15.98 8.33
N ASN A 151 16.13 14.77 8.76
CA ASN A 151 16.86 13.55 8.45
C ASN A 151 15.89 12.51 7.88
N LEU A 152 16.09 12.17 6.60
CA LEU A 152 15.37 11.08 5.94
C LEU A 152 16.22 9.82 5.81
N SER A 153 17.42 9.76 6.41
CA SER A 153 18.26 8.55 6.45
C SER A 153 17.84 7.62 7.59
N PRO A 154 18.02 6.29 7.48
CA PRO A 154 17.91 5.38 8.61
C PRO A 154 18.98 5.63 9.69
N ASN A 155 20.07 6.33 9.34
CA ASN A 155 21.18 6.61 10.25
C ASN A 155 20.99 7.96 10.96
N PRO A 156 21.39 8.08 12.24
CA PRO A 156 21.34 9.36 12.94
C PRO A 156 22.35 10.36 12.37
N VAL A 157 21.99 11.64 12.41
CA VAL A 157 22.92 12.75 12.15
C VAL A 157 23.51 13.18 13.48
N LEU A 158 24.84 13.24 13.56
CA LEU A 158 25.57 13.59 14.78
C LEU A 158 26.09 15.02 14.71
N ASN A 159 26.15 15.67 15.88
CA ASN A 159 26.91 16.90 16.09
C ASN A 159 28.42 16.59 16.14
N ALA A 160 29.25 17.65 16.09
CA ALA A 160 30.71 17.51 16.16
C ALA A 160 31.20 16.88 17.49
N ASP A 161 30.42 17.00 18.57
CA ASP A 161 30.69 16.39 19.87
C ASP A 161 30.19 14.94 19.99
N GLY A 162 29.63 14.37 18.92
CA GLY A 162 29.10 13.01 18.88
C GLY A 162 27.67 12.86 19.43
N THR A 163 27.04 13.94 19.89
CA THR A 163 25.63 13.90 20.30
C THR A 163 24.69 13.79 19.10
N VAL A 164 23.54 13.15 19.26
CA VAL A 164 22.56 12.99 18.16
C VAL A 164 21.88 14.34 17.89
N LYS A 165 22.12 14.91 16.71
CA LYS A 165 21.43 16.11 16.21
C LYS A 165 20.02 15.76 15.74
N HIS A 166 19.93 14.75 14.88
CA HIS A 166 18.66 14.19 14.41
C HIS A 166 18.71 12.68 14.53
N PRO A 167 17.69 12.04 15.13
CA PRO A 167 17.63 10.59 15.16
C PRO A 167 17.49 10.02 13.74
N GLY A 168 17.90 8.77 13.57
CA GLY A 168 17.64 8.03 12.34
C GLY A 168 16.13 7.87 12.12
N LEU A 169 15.69 8.02 10.87
CA LEU A 169 14.32 7.77 10.46
C LEU A 169 14.20 6.29 10.04
N ASP A 170 13.69 5.47 10.96
CA ASP A 170 13.36 4.07 10.66
C ASP A 170 12.22 3.97 9.63
N ASN A 171 11.98 2.76 9.12
CA ASN A 171 11.01 2.55 8.05
C ASN A 171 9.57 2.79 8.49
N HIS A 172 9.25 2.56 9.77
CA HIS A 172 7.93 2.88 10.32
C HIS A 172 7.71 4.40 10.37
N GLY A 173 8.71 5.16 10.83
CA GLY A 173 8.69 6.61 10.85
C GLY A 173 8.61 7.20 9.44
N MET A 174 9.36 6.66 8.48
CA MET A 174 9.27 7.08 7.07
C MET A 174 7.87 6.81 6.51
N GLY A 175 7.31 5.61 6.78
CA GLY A 175 5.93 5.28 6.47
C GLY A 175 4.99 6.36 6.99
N THR A 176 5.05 6.66 8.29
CA THR A 176 4.26 7.72 8.97
C THR A 176 4.38 9.08 8.29
N VAL A 177 5.59 9.50 7.93
CA VAL A 177 5.83 10.78 7.22
C VAL A 177 5.14 10.79 5.86
N PHE A 178 5.25 9.69 5.09
CA PHE A 178 4.56 9.55 3.81
C PHE A 178 3.04 9.56 3.96
N GLU A 179 2.48 8.86 4.94
CA GLU A 179 1.03 8.86 5.18
C GLU A 179 0.52 10.28 5.42
N GLU A 180 1.24 11.04 6.24
CA GLU A 180 0.88 12.41 6.54
C GLU A 180 0.94 13.33 5.32
N LEU A 181 1.93 13.14 4.43
CA LEU A 181 2.02 13.90 3.18
C LEU A 181 0.87 13.56 2.23
N VAL A 182 0.62 12.27 2.01
CA VAL A 182 -0.48 11.78 1.15
C VAL A 182 -1.83 12.24 1.68
N ARG A 183 -2.06 12.10 3.00
CA ARG A 183 -3.28 12.56 3.67
C ARG A 183 -3.54 14.03 3.41
N ARG A 184 -2.53 14.90 3.56
CA ARG A 184 -2.67 16.34 3.33
C ARG A 184 -2.99 16.68 1.88
N PHE A 185 -2.32 16.04 0.92
CA PHE A 185 -2.61 16.27 -0.49
C PHE A 185 -4.03 15.82 -0.87
N ASN A 186 -4.53 14.73 -0.28
CA ASN A 186 -5.88 14.25 -0.53
C ASN A 186 -6.94 15.15 0.13
N GLU A 187 -6.67 15.67 1.33
CA GLU A 187 -7.52 16.68 1.99
C GLU A 187 -7.65 17.97 1.16
N GLU A 188 -6.58 18.40 0.48
CA GLU A 188 -6.63 19.56 -0.42
C GLU A 188 -7.38 19.27 -1.74
N ASN A 189 -7.39 18.03 -2.21
CA ASN A 189 -7.96 17.63 -3.49
C ASN A 189 -9.42 17.13 -3.43
N ASN A 190 -10.04 17.03 -2.24
CA ASN A 190 -11.42 16.52 -2.06
C ASN A 190 -11.67 15.14 -2.73
N GLU A 191 -10.68 14.25 -2.74
CA GLU A 191 -10.83 12.92 -3.35
C GLU A 191 -11.87 12.04 -2.62
N GLU A 192 -12.56 11.18 -3.39
CA GLU A 192 -13.66 10.34 -2.90
C GLU A 192 -13.26 9.38 -1.77
N ALA A 193 -14.24 8.94 -1.00
CA ALA A 193 -14.01 8.12 0.17
C ALA A 193 -13.78 6.64 -0.16
N GLY A 194 -12.79 6.04 0.50
CA GLY A 194 -12.59 4.58 0.52
C GLY A 194 -11.47 4.06 -0.37
N GLU A 195 -10.88 4.88 -1.24
CA GLU A 195 -9.99 4.36 -2.31
C GLU A 195 -8.49 4.45 -2.08
N HIS A 196 -8.02 5.18 -1.08
CA HIS A 196 -6.57 5.40 -0.97
C HIS A 196 -6.00 5.18 0.42
N TRP A 197 -6.86 5.17 1.46
CA TRP A 197 -6.36 5.16 2.83
C TRP A 197 -7.34 4.61 3.86
N THR A 198 -6.91 3.57 4.58
CA THR A 198 -7.66 2.96 5.69
C THR A 198 -7.06 3.39 7.03
N PRO A 199 -7.86 3.89 7.99
CA PRO A 199 -7.37 4.28 9.33
C PRO A 199 -6.58 3.17 10.01
N ARG A 200 -5.42 3.53 10.60
CA ARG A 200 -4.50 2.56 11.22
C ARG A 200 -5.15 1.77 12.36
N ASP A 201 -6.08 2.37 13.09
CA ASP A 201 -6.91 1.73 14.10
C ASP A 201 -7.84 0.65 13.51
N ALA A 202 -8.47 0.94 12.37
CA ALA A 202 -9.30 -0.05 11.64
C ALA A 202 -8.44 -1.21 11.12
N VAL A 203 -7.29 -0.90 10.51
CA VAL A 203 -6.35 -1.90 10.00
C VAL A 203 -5.86 -2.83 11.12
N ARG A 204 -5.49 -2.28 12.28
CA ARG A 204 -5.08 -3.06 13.45
C ARG A 204 -6.20 -3.97 13.94
N LEU A 205 -7.45 -3.50 13.96
CA LEU A 205 -8.60 -4.33 14.30
C LEU A 205 -8.77 -5.48 13.29
N MET A 206 -8.72 -5.21 11.98
CA MET A 206 -8.83 -6.25 10.94
C MET A 206 -7.75 -7.32 11.08
N ALA A 207 -6.49 -6.91 11.27
CA ALA A 207 -5.38 -7.84 11.50
C ALA A 207 -5.60 -8.69 12.76
N LYS A 208 -6.00 -8.07 13.89
CA LYS A 208 -6.34 -8.79 15.13
C LYS A 208 -7.50 -9.79 14.92
N LEU A 209 -8.55 -9.43 14.18
CA LEU A 209 -9.69 -10.31 13.88
C LEU A 209 -9.28 -11.54 13.04
N ILE A 210 -8.30 -11.38 12.16
CA ILE A 210 -7.74 -12.51 11.41
C ILE A 210 -6.87 -13.41 12.29
N PHE A 211 -5.93 -12.83 13.03
CA PHE A 211 -4.88 -13.62 13.66
C PHE A 211 -5.19 -14.11 15.07
N LEU A 212 -5.86 -13.30 15.92
CA LEU A 212 -6.10 -13.68 17.32
C LEU A 212 -6.86 -15.01 17.46
N PRO A 213 -7.93 -15.29 16.67
CA PRO A 213 -8.67 -16.55 16.81
C PRO A 213 -7.85 -17.81 16.51
N ILE A 214 -6.74 -17.66 15.77
CA ILE A 214 -5.88 -18.78 15.37
C ILE A 214 -4.47 -18.68 15.96
N ALA A 215 -4.20 -17.72 16.83
CA ALA A 215 -2.84 -17.37 17.22
C ALA A 215 -2.08 -18.56 17.83
N ASP A 216 -2.76 -19.41 18.60
CA ASP A 216 -2.19 -20.63 19.21
C ASP A 216 -1.95 -21.77 18.21
N THR A 217 -2.50 -21.63 17.01
CA THR A 217 -2.36 -22.61 15.92
C THR A 217 -1.36 -22.16 14.85
N ILE A 218 -0.81 -20.94 14.95
CA ILE A 218 0.31 -20.48 14.13
C ILE A 218 1.56 -21.31 14.44
N THR A 219 2.26 -21.74 13.39
CA THR A 219 3.47 -22.56 13.48
C THR A 219 4.62 -21.85 12.81
N ASP A 220 5.83 -22.35 13.03
CA ASP A 220 7.00 -21.92 12.30
C ASP A 220 6.79 -22.15 10.79
N GLY A 221 7.21 -21.19 9.96
CA GLY A 221 7.05 -21.28 8.52
C GLY A 221 6.71 -19.96 7.85
N THR A 222 6.30 -20.06 6.58
CA THR A 222 6.03 -18.91 5.72
C THR A 222 4.55 -18.77 5.46
N TYR A 223 4.03 -17.55 5.65
CA TYR A 223 2.63 -17.20 5.39
C TYR A 223 2.52 -16.18 4.26
N VAL A 224 1.50 -16.32 3.43
CA VAL A 224 1.28 -15.46 2.27
C VAL A 224 0.07 -14.57 2.53
N LEU A 225 0.27 -13.26 2.45
CA LEU A 225 -0.75 -12.24 2.69
C LEU A 225 -1.13 -11.55 1.37
N TYR A 226 -2.41 -11.21 1.20
CA TYR A 226 -2.89 -10.53 -0.01
C TYR A 226 -3.91 -9.43 0.26
N ASP A 227 -3.81 -8.35 -0.51
CA ASP A 227 -4.76 -7.25 -0.57
C ASP A 227 -5.02 -6.87 -2.04
N GLY A 228 -6.26 -7.05 -2.49
CA GLY A 228 -6.67 -6.78 -3.88
C GLY A 228 -7.06 -5.34 -4.17
N ALA A 229 -6.98 -4.45 -3.18
CA ALA A 229 -7.15 -3.01 -3.34
C ALA A 229 -6.20 -2.32 -2.36
N CYS A 230 -4.90 -2.60 -2.52
CA CYS A 230 -3.95 -2.44 -1.44
C CYS A 230 -3.66 -1.00 -1.04
N GLY A 231 -4.10 -0.03 -1.85
CA GLY A 231 -3.81 1.37 -1.63
C GLY A 231 -2.30 1.56 -1.47
N THR A 232 -1.92 2.27 -0.41
CA THR A 232 -0.52 2.53 -0.04
C THR A 232 0.19 1.35 0.65
N GLY A 233 -0.43 0.17 0.74
CA GLY A 233 0.17 -1.02 1.36
C GLY A 233 0.14 -1.04 2.90
N GLY A 234 -0.52 -0.05 3.51
CA GLY A 234 -0.60 0.06 4.97
C GLY A 234 -1.23 -1.17 5.64
N MET A 235 -2.23 -1.77 4.99
CA MET A 235 -2.93 -2.94 5.54
C MET A 235 -2.05 -4.19 5.58
N LEU A 236 -1.34 -4.46 4.48
CA LEU A 236 -0.39 -5.57 4.36
C LEU A 236 0.71 -5.49 5.42
N THR A 237 1.32 -4.30 5.57
CA THR A 237 2.44 -4.11 6.50
C THR A 237 2.03 -4.23 7.98
N VAL A 238 0.86 -3.71 8.37
CA VAL A 238 0.36 -3.90 9.75
C VAL A 238 -0.07 -5.34 10.00
N ALA A 239 -0.67 -6.01 9.02
CA ALA A 239 -0.99 -7.42 9.15
C ALA A 239 0.28 -8.27 9.33
N GLU A 240 1.33 -7.97 8.57
CA GLU A 240 2.64 -8.60 8.70
C GLU A 240 3.23 -8.42 10.10
N GLU A 241 3.27 -7.18 10.58
CA GLU A 241 3.78 -6.85 11.90
C GLU A 241 2.97 -7.55 13.00
N THR A 242 1.64 -7.53 12.89
CA THR A 242 0.73 -8.18 13.86
C THR A 242 0.98 -9.69 13.92
N LEU A 243 1.13 -10.35 12.78
CA LEU A 243 1.43 -11.78 12.72
C LEU A 243 2.80 -12.08 13.34
N LYS A 244 3.84 -11.31 12.99
CA LYS A 244 5.20 -11.46 13.55
C LYS A 244 5.20 -11.25 15.07
N GLN A 245 4.48 -10.26 15.59
CA GLN A 245 4.35 -10.00 17.02
C GLN A 245 3.65 -11.17 17.74
N LEU A 246 2.52 -11.64 17.21
CA LEU A 246 1.77 -12.77 17.80
C LEU A 246 2.55 -14.09 17.78
N ALA A 247 3.29 -14.34 16.70
CA ALA A 247 4.17 -15.49 16.57
C ALA A 247 5.32 -15.43 17.57
N ARG A 248 6.01 -14.27 17.68
CA ARG A 248 7.10 -14.07 18.65
C ARG A 248 6.64 -14.27 20.08
N ALA A 249 5.46 -13.76 20.43
CA ALA A 249 4.86 -13.96 21.76
C ALA A 249 4.61 -15.44 22.11
N ARG A 250 4.58 -16.33 21.10
CA ARG A 250 4.40 -17.79 21.23
C ARG A 250 5.67 -18.59 20.93
N GLY A 251 6.82 -17.92 20.85
CA GLY A 251 8.10 -18.56 20.52
C GLY A 251 8.14 -19.16 19.12
N LYS A 252 7.38 -18.60 18.16
CA LYS A 252 7.34 -19.02 16.76
C LYS A 252 8.14 -18.08 15.87
N GLN A 253 8.78 -18.65 14.86
CA GLN A 253 9.49 -17.92 13.81
C GLN A 253 8.69 -17.99 12.51
N VAL A 254 8.18 -16.85 12.08
CA VAL A 254 7.38 -16.74 10.85
C VAL A 254 8.05 -15.80 9.85
N ALA A 255 7.96 -16.19 8.60
CA ALA A 255 8.24 -15.33 7.45
C ALA A 255 6.92 -15.03 6.73
N THR A 256 6.92 -13.96 5.96
CA THR A 256 5.73 -13.43 5.29
C THR A 256 6.08 -13.04 3.87
N HIS A 257 5.17 -13.32 2.93
CA HIS A 257 5.22 -12.75 1.59
C HIS A 257 3.95 -11.94 1.35
N LEU A 258 4.12 -10.66 1.02
CA LEU A 258 3.03 -9.73 0.79
C LEU A 258 2.75 -9.65 -0.71
N PHE A 259 1.48 -9.69 -1.07
CA PHE A 259 0.98 -9.54 -2.44
C PHE A 259 -0.08 -8.43 -2.44
N GLY A 260 0.00 -7.53 -3.42
CA GLY A 260 -0.89 -6.38 -3.49
C GLY A 260 -1.25 -6.03 -4.92
N GLN A 261 -2.47 -5.56 -5.12
CA GLN A 261 -2.91 -5.01 -6.39
C GLN A 261 -3.56 -3.64 -6.19
N GLU A 262 -3.16 -2.66 -7.00
CA GLU A 262 -3.65 -1.28 -6.93
C GLU A 262 -3.83 -0.68 -8.33
N ILE A 263 -5.02 -0.17 -8.63
CA ILE A 263 -5.35 0.38 -9.96
C ILE A 263 -4.82 1.80 -10.15
N ASN A 264 -4.69 2.58 -9.09
CA ASN A 264 -4.18 3.95 -9.15
C ASN A 264 -2.64 3.94 -9.20
N ALA A 265 -2.05 4.42 -10.30
CA ALA A 265 -0.61 4.39 -10.53
C ALA A 265 0.20 5.12 -9.44
N GLU A 266 -0.25 6.30 -9.01
CA GLU A 266 0.41 7.10 -7.96
C GLU A 266 0.38 6.37 -6.62
N THR A 267 -0.78 5.80 -6.25
CA THR A 267 -0.98 5.03 -5.02
C THR A 267 -0.14 3.74 -5.02
N TYR A 268 -0.08 3.05 -6.15
CA TYR A 268 0.81 1.92 -6.38
C TYR A 268 2.28 2.30 -6.19
N ALA A 269 2.72 3.42 -6.77
CA ALA A 269 4.09 3.89 -6.66
C ALA A 269 4.47 4.19 -5.19
N ILE A 270 3.54 4.75 -4.42
CA ILE A 270 3.69 4.96 -2.98
C ILE A 270 3.82 3.62 -2.24
N CYS A 271 2.92 2.66 -2.51
CA CYS A 271 2.96 1.33 -1.90
C CYS A 271 4.30 0.61 -2.15
N LYS A 272 4.73 0.57 -3.42
CA LYS A 272 5.96 -0.08 -3.82
C LYS A 272 7.20 0.60 -3.23
N ALA A 273 7.21 1.93 -3.18
CA ALA A 273 8.28 2.69 -2.53
C ALA A 273 8.36 2.36 -1.03
N ASP A 274 7.22 2.36 -0.31
CA ASP A 274 7.18 2.06 1.13
C ASP A 274 7.73 0.65 1.44
N LEU A 275 7.35 -0.36 0.65
CA LEU A 275 7.86 -1.74 0.83
C LEU A 275 9.34 -1.89 0.49
N LEU A 276 9.83 -1.24 -0.58
CA LEU A 276 11.27 -1.23 -0.90
C LEU A 276 12.09 -0.64 0.25
N LEU A 277 11.56 0.40 0.89
CA LEU A 277 12.23 1.08 2.00
C LEU A 277 12.19 0.24 3.28
N LYS A 278 11.13 -0.54 3.52
CA LYS A 278 10.98 -1.42 4.68
C LYS A 278 11.99 -2.58 4.75
N GLY A 279 12.76 -2.82 3.68
CA GLY A 279 13.70 -3.94 3.60
C GLY A 279 13.02 -5.25 3.19
N GLU A 280 11.73 -5.20 2.87
CA GLU A 280 10.93 -6.30 2.31
C GLU A 280 11.01 -6.27 0.78
N GLY A 281 12.25 -6.17 0.27
CA GLY A 281 12.51 -5.94 -1.15
C GLY A 281 11.86 -6.96 -2.09
N ASP A 282 11.86 -8.22 -1.70
CA ASP A 282 11.20 -9.30 -2.46
C ASP A 282 9.67 -9.17 -2.46
N ALA A 283 9.10 -8.51 -1.44
CA ALA A 283 7.66 -8.24 -1.38
C ALA A 283 7.26 -7.06 -2.30
N ALA A 284 8.14 -6.08 -2.51
CA ALA A 284 7.87 -4.98 -3.44
C ALA A 284 7.72 -5.45 -4.89
N ASP A 285 8.41 -6.54 -5.27
CA ASP A 285 8.27 -7.17 -6.59
C ASP A 285 6.93 -7.94 -6.73
N ASN A 286 6.20 -8.17 -5.63
CA ASN A 286 4.88 -8.80 -5.60
C ASN A 286 3.71 -7.80 -5.50
N ILE A 287 4.00 -6.49 -5.62
CA ILE A 287 2.96 -5.47 -5.80
C ILE A 287 2.83 -5.19 -7.29
N VAL A 288 1.60 -5.23 -7.80
CA VAL A 288 1.27 -4.98 -9.19
C VAL A 288 0.27 -3.83 -9.27
N GLY A 289 0.48 -2.86 -10.16
CA GLY A 289 -0.44 -1.74 -10.21
C GLY A 289 -0.29 -0.75 -11.35
N GLY A 290 -1.31 0.09 -11.48
CA GLY A 290 -1.55 0.99 -12.61
C GLY A 290 -2.93 0.79 -13.24
N PRO A 291 -3.35 1.73 -14.12
CA PRO A 291 -4.69 1.73 -14.72
C PRO A 291 -5.01 0.47 -15.54
N GLU A 292 -3.97 -0.24 -15.99
CA GLU A 292 -4.04 -1.52 -16.69
C GLU A 292 -4.22 -2.73 -15.76
N HIS A 293 -4.09 -2.56 -14.44
CA HIS A 293 -4.10 -3.63 -13.44
C HIS A 293 -5.34 -3.56 -12.53
N SER A 294 -6.53 -3.45 -13.12
CA SER A 294 -7.79 -3.61 -12.36
C SER A 294 -7.90 -5.01 -11.75
N THR A 295 -8.14 -5.10 -10.44
CA THR A 295 -8.35 -6.38 -9.73
C THR A 295 -9.52 -7.18 -10.29
N LEU A 296 -10.56 -6.50 -10.80
CA LEU A 296 -11.73 -7.15 -11.37
C LEU A 296 -11.44 -7.66 -12.78
N ALA A 297 -10.95 -6.81 -13.69
CA ALA A 297 -10.76 -7.20 -15.09
C ALA A 297 -9.44 -7.93 -15.38
N ASN A 298 -8.36 -7.59 -14.67
CA ASN A 298 -7.00 -8.04 -14.92
C ASN A 298 -6.36 -8.52 -13.61
N ASP A 299 -6.79 -9.71 -13.15
CA ASP A 299 -6.23 -10.36 -11.97
C ASP A 299 -4.70 -10.52 -12.09
N ALA A 300 -3.95 -9.88 -11.20
CA ALA A 300 -2.49 -10.03 -11.20
C ALA A 300 -2.03 -11.40 -10.69
N PHE A 301 -2.90 -12.14 -9.99
CA PHE A 301 -2.55 -13.37 -9.28
C PHE A 301 -3.55 -14.52 -9.50
N PRO A 302 -3.91 -14.89 -10.74
CA PRO A 302 -5.03 -15.79 -11.04
C PRO A 302 -4.87 -17.22 -10.52
N SER A 303 -3.64 -17.69 -10.28
CA SER A 303 -3.36 -19.05 -9.79
C SER A 303 -2.75 -19.07 -8.39
N ARG A 304 -2.77 -17.94 -7.68
CA ARG A 304 -2.24 -17.84 -6.31
C ARG A 304 -3.35 -18.04 -5.29
N GLU A 305 -3.01 -18.72 -4.22
CA GLU A 305 -3.83 -18.83 -3.02
C GLU A 305 -3.10 -18.23 -1.81
N PHE A 306 -3.86 -17.67 -0.88
CA PHE A 306 -3.32 -16.87 0.22
C PHE A 306 -3.78 -17.39 1.59
N ASP A 307 -2.90 -17.34 2.59
CA ASP A 307 -3.27 -17.74 3.96
C ASP A 307 -4.17 -16.68 4.59
N PHE A 308 -3.83 -15.41 4.39
CA PHE A 308 -4.52 -14.29 5.02
C PHE A 308 -4.76 -13.19 4.00
N MET A 309 -5.96 -12.63 4.01
CA MET A 309 -6.30 -11.58 3.06
C MET A 309 -7.07 -10.46 3.77
N LEU A 310 -6.68 -9.23 3.51
CA LEU A 310 -7.31 -8.05 4.07
C LEU A 310 -7.51 -7.05 2.95
N SER A 311 -8.66 -6.37 2.92
CA SER A 311 -8.91 -5.37 1.89
C SER A 311 -9.91 -4.31 2.37
N ASN A 312 -9.78 -3.10 1.83
CA ASN A 312 -10.79 -2.05 1.91
C ASN A 312 -11.08 -1.54 0.49
N PRO A 313 -11.90 -2.27 -0.29
CA PRO A 313 -12.17 -1.93 -1.68
C PRO A 313 -13.05 -0.68 -1.81
N PRO A 314 -13.08 -0.03 -2.99
CA PRO A 314 -13.96 1.10 -3.27
C PRO A 314 -15.44 0.80 -2.96
N TYR A 315 -16.11 1.75 -2.32
CA TYR A 315 -17.52 1.60 -1.93
C TYR A 315 -18.46 2.07 -3.04
N GLY A 316 -19.34 1.19 -3.52
CA GLY A 316 -20.42 1.60 -4.44
C GLY A 316 -19.93 2.13 -5.78
N LYS A 317 -18.71 1.79 -6.20
CA LYS A 317 -18.17 2.23 -7.49
C LYS A 317 -18.67 1.36 -8.63
N SER A 318 -18.93 2.04 -9.74
CA SER A 318 -19.24 1.40 -11.00
C SER A 318 -18.03 0.60 -11.50
N TRP A 319 -18.27 -0.65 -11.86
CA TRP A 319 -17.31 -1.54 -12.50
C TRP A 319 -17.69 -1.79 -13.97
N LYS A 320 -18.50 -0.91 -14.57
CA LYS A 320 -18.97 -1.05 -15.97
C LYS A 320 -17.82 -1.20 -16.96
N SER A 321 -16.72 -0.47 -16.78
CA SER A 321 -15.55 -0.59 -17.67
C SER A 321 -14.88 -1.96 -17.53
N ASP A 322 -14.80 -2.51 -16.31
CA ASP A 322 -14.29 -3.85 -16.09
C ASP A 322 -15.22 -4.89 -16.72
N LEU A 323 -16.53 -4.76 -16.51
CA LEU A 323 -17.53 -5.64 -17.13
C LEU A 323 -17.39 -5.67 -18.66
N GLU A 324 -17.23 -4.52 -19.32
CA GLU A 324 -17.04 -4.44 -20.76
C GLU A 324 -15.74 -5.12 -21.20
N ARG A 325 -14.61 -4.89 -20.49
CA ARG A 325 -13.33 -5.56 -20.76
C ARG A 325 -13.39 -7.07 -20.58
N MET A 326 -14.26 -7.55 -19.69
CA MET A 326 -14.46 -8.96 -19.38
C MET A 326 -15.49 -9.65 -20.30
N GLY A 327 -15.94 -8.99 -21.37
CA GLY A 327 -16.86 -9.57 -22.36
C GLY A 327 -18.33 -9.22 -22.15
N GLY A 328 -18.64 -8.31 -21.23
CA GLY A 328 -20.01 -7.91 -20.92
C GLY A 328 -20.77 -8.94 -20.08
N LYS A 329 -22.04 -8.63 -19.76
CA LYS A 329 -22.87 -9.45 -18.86
C LYS A 329 -23.01 -10.90 -19.32
N ASP A 330 -23.16 -11.11 -20.63
CA ASP A 330 -23.41 -12.44 -21.21
C ASP A 330 -22.12 -13.15 -21.65
N GLY A 331 -20.99 -12.44 -21.74
CA GLY A 331 -19.73 -12.98 -22.25
C GLY A 331 -18.70 -13.36 -21.17
N ILE A 332 -18.90 -12.93 -19.92
CA ILE A 332 -17.98 -13.20 -18.82
C ILE A 332 -18.00 -14.69 -18.45
N LYS A 333 -16.80 -15.29 -18.41
CA LYS A 333 -16.56 -16.70 -18.02
C LYS A 333 -15.49 -16.83 -16.96
N ASP A 334 -15.19 -15.73 -16.27
CA ASP A 334 -14.16 -15.69 -15.25
C ASP A 334 -14.57 -16.60 -14.08
N PRO A 335 -13.77 -17.61 -13.72
CA PRO A 335 -14.12 -18.58 -12.67
C PRO A 335 -14.16 -17.97 -11.26
N ARG A 336 -13.78 -16.69 -11.11
CA ARG A 336 -13.96 -15.93 -9.87
C ARG A 336 -15.39 -15.43 -9.69
N PHE A 337 -16.15 -15.27 -10.78
CA PHE A 337 -17.46 -14.62 -10.80
C PHE A 337 -18.57 -15.46 -11.43
N VAL A 338 -18.23 -16.48 -12.22
CA VAL A 338 -19.16 -17.51 -12.69
C VAL A 338 -18.63 -18.84 -12.17
N ILE A 339 -19.33 -19.41 -11.19
CA ILE A 339 -18.85 -20.55 -10.41
C ILE A 339 -19.81 -21.73 -10.51
N GLU A 340 -19.32 -22.91 -10.15
CA GLU A 340 -20.19 -24.03 -9.81
C GLU A 340 -20.61 -23.93 -8.33
N HIS A 341 -21.92 -23.95 -8.07
CA HIS A 341 -22.44 -23.94 -6.70
C HIS A 341 -23.73 -24.75 -6.58
N ARG A 342 -23.76 -25.73 -5.66
CA ARG A 342 -24.95 -26.55 -5.35
C ARG A 342 -25.62 -27.19 -6.57
N GLY A 343 -24.84 -27.61 -7.56
CA GLY A 343 -25.33 -28.27 -8.78
C GLY A 343 -25.76 -27.31 -9.89
N ASP A 344 -25.64 -25.99 -9.67
CA ASP A 344 -25.69 -24.99 -10.73
C ASP A 344 -24.26 -24.76 -11.28
N PRO A 345 -23.96 -25.18 -12.53
CA PRO A 345 -22.63 -25.05 -13.12
C PRO A 345 -22.31 -23.61 -13.58
N GLU A 346 -23.30 -22.72 -13.67
CA GLU A 346 -23.13 -21.34 -14.16
C GLU A 346 -23.68 -20.33 -13.13
N TYR A 347 -23.47 -20.61 -11.85
CA TYR A 347 -23.94 -19.76 -10.76
C TYR A 347 -23.25 -18.38 -10.81
N SER A 348 -24.03 -17.37 -11.18
CA SER A 348 -23.52 -16.02 -11.43
C SER A 348 -23.43 -15.19 -10.16
N LEU A 349 -22.23 -14.67 -9.88
CA LEU A 349 -21.93 -13.73 -8.79
C LEU A 349 -21.93 -12.26 -9.26
N LEU A 350 -22.27 -12.00 -10.53
CA LEU A 350 -22.16 -10.68 -11.13
C LEU A 350 -23.13 -9.68 -10.48
N THR A 351 -22.57 -8.69 -9.80
CA THR A 351 -23.34 -7.61 -9.18
C THR A 351 -23.87 -6.63 -10.23
N ARG A 352 -24.69 -5.67 -9.81
CA ARG A 352 -25.06 -4.56 -10.71
C ARG A 352 -23.79 -3.78 -11.11
N SER A 353 -23.69 -3.37 -12.37
CA SER A 353 -22.52 -2.65 -12.90
C SER A 353 -22.20 -1.34 -12.17
N SER A 354 -23.16 -0.79 -11.43
CA SER A 354 -23.01 0.41 -10.61
C SER A 354 -22.31 0.16 -9.27
N ASP A 355 -22.15 -1.08 -8.81
CA ASP A 355 -21.52 -1.41 -7.52
C ASP A 355 -20.71 -2.72 -7.63
N GLY A 356 -19.39 -2.59 -7.71
CA GLY A 356 -18.46 -3.72 -7.80
C GLY A 356 -17.95 -4.24 -6.45
N GLN A 357 -18.38 -3.67 -5.31
CA GLN A 357 -17.74 -3.96 -4.01
C GLN A 357 -17.67 -5.46 -3.69
N MET A 358 -18.80 -6.18 -3.77
CA MET A 358 -18.82 -7.60 -3.41
C MET A 358 -18.04 -8.50 -4.39
N LEU A 359 -17.66 -8.00 -5.57
CA LEU A 359 -16.79 -8.72 -6.48
C LEU A 359 -15.33 -8.75 -5.98
N PHE A 360 -14.90 -7.76 -5.21
CA PHE A 360 -13.60 -7.83 -4.53
C PHE A 360 -13.58 -8.97 -3.50
N LEU A 361 -14.65 -9.10 -2.70
CA LEU A 361 -14.81 -10.23 -1.79
C LEU A 361 -14.85 -11.57 -2.54
N ALA A 362 -15.58 -11.67 -3.65
CA ALA A 362 -15.63 -12.88 -4.48
C ALA A 362 -14.24 -13.24 -5.02
N ASN A 363 -13.46 -12.26 -5.46
CA ASN A 363 -12.07 -12.43 -5.88
C ASN A 363 -11.20 -13.00 -4.74
N MET A 364 -11.31 -12.47 -3.51
CA MET A 364 -10.57 -13.01 -2.35
C MET A 364 -11.01 -14.45 -2.01
N LEU A 365 -12.31 -14.74 -2.06
CA LEU A 365 -12.85 -16.07 -1.80
C LEU A 365 -12.36 -17.12 -2.80
N SER A 366 -12.18 -16.74 -4.07
CA SER A 366 -11.61 -17.61 -5.11
C SER A 366 -10.16 -18.01 -4.85
N LYS A 367 -9.43 -17.22 -4.03
CA LYS A 367 -8.00 -17.39 -3.73
C LYS A 367 -7.74 -18.00 -2.35
N MET A 368 -8.75 -18.60 -1.73
CA MET A 368 -8.59 -19.27 -0.44
C MET A 368 -7.88 -20.62 -0.60
N LYS A 369 -6.84 -20.85 0.21
CA LYS A 369 -6.20 -22.16 0.36
C LYS A 369 -7.20 -23.17 0.93
N ARG A 370 -7.36 -24.29 0.24
CA ARG A 370 -8.28 -25.37 0.65
C ARG A 370 -7.58 -26.58 1.25
N ASP A 371 -6.31 -26.77 0.97
CA ASP A 371 -5.57 -28.00 1.31
C ASP A 371 -4.61 -27.82 2.49
N THR A 372 -4.71 -26.70 3.22
CA THR A 372 -3.90 -26.43 4.41
C THR A 372 -4.71 -26.59 5.70
N ARG A 373 -4.01 -26.82 6.81
CA ARG A 373 -4.62 -26.93 8.14
C ARG A 373 -5.35 -25.64 8.56
N LEU A 374 -4.75 -24.48 8.28
CA LEU A 374 -5.31 -23.17 8.62
C LEU A 374 -6.30 -22.65 7.57
N GLY A 375 -6.28 -23.23 6.36
CA GLY A 375 -7.06 -22.72 5.24
C GLY A 375 -6.73 -21.25 4.98
N SER A 376 -7.77 -20.44 4.82
CA SER A 376 -7.65 -18.99 4.71
C SER A 376 -8.54 -18.25 5.69
N ARG A 377 -8.13 -17.02 6.01
CA ARG A 377 -8.93 -16.05 6.76
C ARG A 377 -8.94 -14.70 6.03
N ILE A 378 -10.12 -14.11 5.92
CA ILE A 378 -10.37 -12.85 5.20
C ILE A 378 -10.96 -11.83 6.18
N ALA A 379 -10.51 -10.57 6.09
CA ALA A 379 -11.20 -9.42 6.67
C ALA A 379 -11.36 -8.34 5.58
N GLU A 380 -12.60 -8.06 5.17
CA GLU A 380 -12.89 -7.03 4.17
C GLU A 380 -13.80 -5.94 4.78
N VAL A 381 -13.50 -4.68 4.50
CA VAL A 381 -14.35 -3.55 4.89
C VAL A 381 -15.45 -3.35 3.85
N HIS A 382 -16.68 -3.23 4.33
CA HIS A 382 -17.85 -2.96 3.52
C HIS A 382 -18.61 -1.72 4.00
N ASN A 383 -19.38 -1.11 3.11
CA ASN A 383 -20.45 -0.21 3.50
C ASN A 383 -21.73 -1.03 3.79
N GLY A 384 -22.83 -0.35 4.15
CA GLY A 384 -24.10 -1.03 4.44
C GLY A 384 -24.72 -1.80 3.26
N SER A 385 -24.42 -1.47 2.00
CA SER A 385 -25.10 -2.09 0.85
C SER A 385 -24.88 -3.59 0.79
N SER A 386 -23.66 -4.04 1.12
CA SER A 386 -23.26 -5.46 1.19
C SER A 386 -24.22 -6.35 1.98
N LEU A 387 -24.90 -5.82 3.01
CA LEU A 387 -25.75 -6.58 3.93
C LEU A 387 -27.12 -6.93 3.33
N PHE A 388 -27.69 -6.05 2.50
CA PHE A 388 -29.11 -6.15 2.11
C PHE A 388 -29.39 -5.95 0.62
N THR A 389 -28.41 -5.48 -0.15
CA THR A 389 -28.61 -5.11 -1.55
C THR A 389 -28.71 -6.34 -2.46
N GLY A 390 -29.55 -6.28 -3.50
CA GLY A 390 -29.72 -7.32 -4.51
C GLY A 390 -30.89 -8.26 -4.20
N ASP A 391 -31.83 -8.34 -5.14
CA ASP A 391 -32.97 -9.26 -5.06
C ASP A 391 -32.51 -10.72 -5.20
N ALA A 392 -33.38 -11.65 -4.83
CA ALA A 392 -33.11 -13.08 -4.97
C ALA A 392 -32.68 -13.44 -6.40
N GLY A 393 -31.50 -14.06 -6.52
CA GLY A 393 -30.90 -14.45 -7.80
C GLY A 393 -29.98 -13.39 -8.42
N GLN A 394 -29.89 -12.18 -7.87
CA GLN A 394 -28.87 -11.20 -8.27
C GLN A 394 -27.52 -11.49 -7.61
N GLY A 395 -26.44 -11.05 -8.23
CA GLY A 395 -25.06 -11.32 -7.79
C GLY A 395 -24.79 -11.02 -6.31
N GLU A 396 -25.25 -9.89 -5.78
CA GLU A 396 -25.05 -9.55 -4.36
C GLU A 396 -25.72 -10.59 -3.43
N SER A 397 -26.96 -10.98 -3.75
CA SER A 397 -27.68 -12.02 -3.01
C SER A 397 -27.01 -13.39 -3.16
N ASN A 398 -26.48 -13.67 -4.35
CA ASN A 398 -25.82 -14.93 -4.69
C ASN A 398 -24.48 -15.07 -3.98
N ILE A 399 -23.70 -13.98 -3.90
CA ILE A 399 -22.44 -13.96 -3.14
C ILE A 399 -22.73 -14.21 -1.66
N ARG A 400 -23.73 -13.54 -1.06
CA ARG A 400 -24.11 -13.80 0.34
C ARG A 400 -24.53 -15.25 0.55
N ARG A 401 -25.38 -15.78 -0.34
CA ARG A 401 -25.85 -17.17 -0.30
C ARG A 401 -24.69 -18.14 -0.40
N TRP A 402 -23.79 -17.94 -1.35
CA TRP A 402 -22.59 -18.76 -1.56
C TRP A 402 -21.72 -18.81 -0.30
N ILE A 403 -21.44 -17.66 0.30
CA ILE A 403 -20.64 -17.55 1.52
C ILE A 403 -21.31 -18.28 2.70
N ILE A 404 -22.61 -18.07 2.92
CA ILE A 404 -23.35 -18.62 4.06
C ILE A 404 -23.55 -20.12 3.91
N GLU A 405 -23.91 -20.60 2.72
CA GLU A 405 -24.14 -22.03 2.45
C GLU A 405 -22.86 -22.87 2.45
N ASN A 406 -21.69 -22.24 2.30
CA ASN A 406 -20.38 -22.86 2.52
C ASN A 406 -19.87 -22.69 3.96
N ASP A 407 -20.65 -22.06 4.84
CA ASP A 407 -20.30 -21.78 6.24
C ASP A 407 -18.99 -20.99 6.40
N TRP A 408 -18.73 -20.01 5.52
CA TRP A 408 -17.49 -19.23 5.57
C TRP A 408 -17.60 -17.93 6.37
N LEU A 409 -18.77 -17.30 6.42
CA LEU A 409 -18.97 -16.05 7.16
C LEU A 409 -18.85 -16.28 8.66
N GLU A 410 -17.77 -15.85 9.29
CA GLU A 410 -17.50 -16.09 10.70
C GLU A 410 -18.08 -14.98 11.59
N ALA A 411 -17.90 -13.72 11.20
CA ALA A 411 -18.44 -12.57 11.92
C ALA A 411 -18.68 -11.36 11.02
N ILE A 412 -19.58 -10.48 11.45
CA ILE A 412 -19.75 -9.12 10.93
C ILE A 412 -19.60 -8.15 12.10
N VAL A 413 -18.72 -7.17 11.98
CA VAL A 413 -18.45 -6.15 13.00
C VAL A 413 -18.91 -4.79 12.48
N ALA A 414 -19.90 -4.17 13.12
CA ALA A 414 -20.33 -2.80 12.82
C ALA A 414 -19.38 -1.80 13.49
N LEU A 415 -18.84 -0.85 12.72
CA LEU A 415 -17.83 0.10 13.17
C LEU A 415 -18.46 1.46 13.54
N PRO A 416 -17.79 2.27 14.39
CA PRO A 416 -18.19 3.64 14.68
C PRO A 416 -18.36 4.49 13.40
N LEU A 417 -19.37 5.36 13.39
CA LEU A 417 -19.52 6.37 12.35
C LEU A 417 -18.35 7.35 12.39
N ASN A 418 -18.01 7.93 11.23
CA ASN A 418 -16.91 8.90 11.12
C ASN A 418 -15.56 8.36 11.63
N MET A 419 -15.33 7.05 11.55
CA MET A 419 -14.02 6.46 11.83
C MET A 419 -13.07 6.53 10.62
N PHE A 420 -13.62 6.72 9.41
CA PHE A 420 -12.87 6.84 8.15
C PHE A 420 -12.71 8.30 7.73
N TYR A 421 -11.58 8.63 7.09
CA TYR A 421 -11.17 10.01 6.79
C TYR A 421 -12.15 10.78 5.91
N ASN A 422 -12.75 10.12 4.91
CA ASN A 422 -13.49 10.81 3.86
C ASN A 422 -15.01 10.48 3.87
N THR A 423 -15.48 9.64 4.80
CA THR A 423 -16.88 9.23 4.86
C THR A 423 -17.44 9.16 6.28
N GLY A 424 -18.72 9.52 6.41
CA GLY A 424 -19.52 9.35 7.62
C GLY A 424 -20.52 8.20 7.54
N ILE A 425 -20.43 7.36 6.51
CA ILE A 425 -21.32 6.20 6.36
C ILE A 425 -21.02 5.13 7.42
N ALA A 426 -22.01 4.30 7.71
CA ALA A 426 -21.80 3.08 8.46
C ALA A 426 -20.92 2.11 7.65
N THR A 427 -19.90 1.58 8.31
CA THR A 427 -18.95 0.62 7.75
C THR A 427 -18.92 -0.64 8.61
N TYR A 428 -18.58 -1.76 7.98
CA TYR A 428 -18.61 -3.08 8.58
C TYR A 428 -17.34 -3.84 8.21
N ILE A 429 -16.80 -4.64 9.11
CA ILE A 429 -15.77 -5.64 8.77
C ILE A 429 -16.45 -6.99 8.66
N TRP A 430 -16.36 -7.61 7.48
CA TRP A 430 -16.74 -9.00 7.30
C TRP A 430 -15.52 -9.88 7.56
N VAL A 431 -15.64 -10.83 8.48
CA VAL A 431 -14.61 -11.81 8.79
C VAL A 431 -15.05 -13.16 8.26
N LEU A 432 -14.24 -13.76 7.39
CA LEU A 432 -14.54 -15.05 6.76
C LEU A 432 -13.40 -16.04 6.98
N THR A 433 -13.73 -17.33 7.08
CA THR A 433 -12.77 -18.42 7.09
C THR A 433 -13.37 -19.71 6.54
N ASN A 434 -12.57 -20.50 5.83
CA ASN A 434 -12.93 -21.87 5.44
C ASN A 434 -12.49 -22.93 6.47
N ARG A 435 -12.12 -22.49 7.69
CA ARG A 435 -11.73 -23.30 8.85
C ARG A 435 -12.36 -22.79 10.15
N LYS A 436 -13.68 -22.68 10.17
CA LYS A 436 -14.39 -22.33 11.41
C LYS A 436 -14.11 -23.35 12.52
N PRO A 437 -13.83 -22.91 13.76
CA PRO A 437 -13.71 -23.83 14.89
C PRO A 437 -15.05 -24.51 15.16
N ALA A 438 -15.02 -25.74 15.68
CA ALA A 438 -16.21 -26.59 15.83
C ALA A 438 -17.39 -25.90 16.54
N HIS A 439 -17.13 -25.09 17.57
CA HIS A 439 -18.18 -24.39 18.32
C HIS A 439 -18.87 -23.24 17.54
N ARG A 440 -18.31 -22.81 16.41
CA ARG A 440 -18.83 -21.75 15.51
C ARG A 440 -19.41 -22.27 14.19
N GLN A 441 -19.29 -23.56 13.88
CA GLN A 441 -19.85 -24.12 12.65
C GLN A 441 -21.37 -23.92 12.60
N GLY A 442 -21.89 -23.51 11.44
CA GLY A 442 -23.28 -23.16 11.21
C GLY A 442 -23.74 -21.86 11.90
N LYS A 443 -22.82 -21.05 12.44
CA LYS A 443 -23.13 -19.79 13.14
C LYS A 443 -22.41 -18.60 12.51
N VAL A 444 -23.04 -17.44 12.62
CA VAL A 444 -22.47 -16.12 12.29
C VAL A 444 -22.56 -15.25 13.54
N GLN A 445 -21.47 -14.60 13.93
CA GLN A 445 -21.46 -13.66 15.04
C GLN A 445 -21.66 -12.23 14.53
N LEU A 446 -22.63 -11.51 15.10
CA LEU A 446 -22.83 -10.09 14.82
C LEU A 446 -22.30 -9.30 16.02
N ILE A 447 -21.39 -8.36 15.78
CA ILE A 447 -20.77 -7.51 16.81
C ILE A 447 -21.12 -6.06 16.50
N ASP A 448 -21.80 -5.40 17.43
CA ASP A 448 -22.02 -3.95 17.37
C ASP A 448 -20.91 -3.25 18.16
N ALA A 449 -19.92 -2.72 17.44
CA ALA A 449 -18.84 -1.91 18.00
C ALA A 449 -19.03 -0.41 17.69
N THR A 450 -20.25 0.02 17.32
CA THR A 450 -20.50 1.43 16.92
C THR A 450 -20.26 2.44 18.03
N GLN A 451 -20.31 2.00 19.30
CA GLN A 451 -20.04 2.81 20.50
C GLN A 451 -18.63 2.62 21.06
N TRP A 452 -17.78 1.80 20.43
CA TRP A 452 -16.44 1.48 20.95
C TRP A 452 -15.41 2.41 20.33
N PHE A 453 -15.42 3.67 20.75
CA PHE A 453 -14.47 4.66 20.25
C PHE A 453 -14.14 5.68 21.32
N ARG A 454 -13.01 6.37 21.12
CA ARG A 454 -12.72 7.64 21.77
C ARG A 454 -12.73 8.77 20.74
N PRO A 455 -13.13 9.99 21.12
CA PRO A 455 -13.07 11.14 20.23
C PRO A 455 -11.61 11.54 19.96
N LEU A 456 -11.33 11.99 18.74
CA LEU A 456 -10.05 12.59 18.41
C LEU A 456 -9.94 14.00 18.99
N ARG A 457 -8.74 14.38 19.43
CA ARG A 457 -8.46 15.77 19.88
C ARG A 457 -8.61 16.78 18.74
N LYS A 458 -8.31 16.37 17.51
CA LYS A 458 -8.47 17.15 16.28
C LYS A 458 -8.97 16.21 15.18
N ASN A 459 -10.00 16.62 14.46
CA ASN A 459 -10.54 15.85 13.34
C ASN A 459 -9.51 15.75 12.21
N LEU A 460 -9.56 14.62 11.49
CA LEU A 460 -8.76 14.34 10.29
C LEU A 460 -9.74 14.13 9.13
N GLY A 461 -10.03 15.21 8.39
CA GLY A 461 -11.15 15.23 7.45
C GLY A 461 -12.48 15.01 8.19
N LYS A 462 -13.26 14.01 7.75
CA LYS A 462 -14.47 13.54 8.42
C LYS A 462 -14.17 12.62 9.61
N LYS A 463 -12.95 12.07 9.74
CA LYS A 463 -12.61 11.21 10.88
C LYS A 463 -12.58 12.04 12.17
N ASN A 464 -13.43 11.69 13.13
CA ASN A 464 -13.52 12.38 14.43
C ASN A 464 -13.38 11.44 15.63
N CYS A 465 -13.23 10.14 15.39
CA CYS A 465 -13.09 9.12 16.42
C CYS A 465 -12.06 8.06 16.00
N GLU A 466 -11.56 7.31 16.98
CA GLU A 466 -10.68 6.17 16.76
C GLU A 466 -10.95 5.04 17.74
N LEU A 467 -10.56 3.82 17.37
CA LEU A 467 -10.49 2.69 18.29
C LEU A 467 -9.23 2.81 19.17
N SER A 468 -9.39 2.57 20.48
CA SER A 468 -8.29 2.49 21.44
C SER A 468 -8.18 1.10 22.08
N GLU A 469 -7.09 0.87 22.81
CA GLU A 469 -6.93 -0.35 23.65
C GLU A 469 -7.82 -0.30 24.91
N GLU A 470 -8.13 0.91 25.39
CA GLU A 470 -9.23 1.20 26.34
C GLU A 470 -10.56 1.20 25.59
#